data_AF-T0Y611-F1
#
_entry.id   AF-T0Y611-F1
#
_cell.length_a   1.000
_cell.length_b   1.000
_cell.length_c   1.000
_cell.angle_alpha   90.00
_cell.angle_beta   90.00
_cell.angle_gamma   90.00
#
_symmetry.space_group_name_H-M   'P 1'
#
loop_
_entity.id
_entity.type
_entity.pdbx_description
1 polymer ?
#
loop_
_entity_poly.entity_id
_entity_poly.type
_entity_poly.pdbx_seq_one_letter_code
_entity_poly.pdbx_strand_id
1 'polypeptide(L)'
;MPALTRNEVRRRLSAFAKQWQDATRENADAKLFWARFYECFGIRPESATIYEKQVAKIGGGHGFIDSFIPGLLIVEHKSRGKSLDAAFNQAADYFTALPE
;
A
#
# COMPACT_ATOMS: atom_id res chain seq x y z
N MET A 1 6.10 -9.83 19.68
CA MET A 1 4.80 -10.34 19.18
C MET A 1 5.08 -11.22 17.98
N PRO A 2 4.44 -12.40 17.84
CA PRO A 2 4.67 -13.23 16.66
C PRO A 2 4.27 -12.44 15.41
N ALA A 3 5.05 -12.60 14.34
CA ALA A 3 4.75 -11.99 13.05
C ALA A 3 3.36 -12.46 12.57
N LEU A 4 2.57 -11.55 12.00
CA LEU A 4 1.26 -11.91 11.45
C LEU A 4 1.44 -12.94 10.34
N THR A 5 0.63 -13.99 10.38
CA THR A 5 0.62 -14.96 9.29
C THR A 5 -0.03 -14.35 8.05
N ARG A 6 0.35 -14.85 6.86
CA ARG A 6 -0.28 -14.43 5.60
C ARG A 6 -1.80 -14.62 5.61
N ASN A 7 -2.29 -15.67 6.26
CA ASN A 7 -3.72 -15.94 6.38
C ASN A 7 -4.43 -14.88 7.23
N GLU A 8 -3.81 -14.47 8.33
CA GLU A 8 -4.35 -13.42 9.19
C GLU A 8 -4.37 -12.05 8.48
N VAL A 9 -3.31 -11.71 7.72
CA VAL A 9 -3.29 -10.50 6.89
C VAL A 9 -4.43 -10.54 5.86
N ARG A 10 -4.62 -11.66 5.15
CA ARG A 10 -5.72 -11.81 4.17
C ARG A 10 -7.10 -11.64 4.82
N ARG A 11 -7.30 -12.20 6.02
CA ARG A 11 -8.55 -12.05 6.77
C ARG A 11 -8.82 -10.59 7.11
N ARG A 12 -7.81 -9.87 7.61
CA ARG A 12 -7.92 -8.43 7.94
C ARG A 12 -8.21 -7.58 6.71
N LEU A 13 -7.47 -7.80 5.62
CA LEU A 13 -7.68 -7.11 4.35
C LEU A 13 -9.09 -7.33 3.78
N SER A 14 -9.64 -8.54 3.92
CA SER A 14 -11.01 -8.84 3.47
C SER A 14 -12.06 -8.05 4.27
N ALA A 15 -11.88 -7.96 5.59
CA ALA A 15 -12.75 -7.16 6.45
C ALA A 15 -12.61 -5.66 6.16
N PHE A 16 -11.39 -5.18 5.96
CA PHE A 16 -11.09 -3.81 5.55
C PHE A 16 -11.78 -3.46 4.24
N ALA A 17 -11.61 -4.28 3.19
CA ALA A 17 -12.23 -4.03 1.89
C ALA A 17 -13.76 -3.90 1.99
N LYS A 18 -14.41 -4.74 2.81
CA LYS A 18 -15.85 -4.65 3.06
C LYS A 18 -16.24 -3.37 3.80
N GLN A 19 -15.48 -2.97 4.82
CA GLN A 19 -15.75 -1.76 5.59
C GLN A 19 -15.63 -0.49 4.73
N TRP A 20 -14.68 -0.46 3.79
CA TRP A 20 -14.35 0.72 3.00
C TRP A 20 -14.87 0.68 1.56
N GLN A 21 -15.75 -0.27 1.22
CA GLN A 21 -16.24 -0.47 -0.15
C GLN A 21 -16.93 0.78 -0.74
N ASP A 22 -17.59 1.58 0.10
CA ASP A 22 -18.37 2.76 -0.28
C ASP A 22 -17.64 4.08 0.03
N ALA A 23 -16.38 3.99 0.47
CA ALA A 23 -15.62 5.14 0.92
C ALA A 23 -15.43 6.19 -0.20
N THR A 24 -15.65 7.45 0.15
CA THR A 24 -15.47 8.61 -0.73
C THR A 24 -14.36 9.52 -0.23
N ARG A 25 -13.90 10.45 -1.08
CA ARG A 25 -12.79 11.34 -0.72
C ARG A 25 -13.25 12.48 0.18
N GLU A 26 -12.97 12.34 1.47
CA GLU A 26 -12.75 13.47 2.38
C GLU A 26 -11.31 13.41 2.95
N ASN A 27 -10.69 14.56 3.20
CA ASN A 27 -9.30 14.59 3.68
C ASN A 27 -9.11 13.88 5.03
N ALA A 28 -10.13 13.91 5.91
CA ALA A 28 -10.10 13.19 7.18
C ALA A 28 -10.17 11.66 6.97
N ASP A 29 -11.01 11.22 6.03
CA ASP A 29 -11.18 9.80 5.70
C ASP A 29 -9.92 9.20 5.07
N ALA A 30 -9.17 9.98 4.28
CA ALA A 30 -7.94 9.50 3.66
C ALA A 30 -6.87 9.10 4.70
N LYS A 31 -6.67 9.92 5.74
CA LYS A 31 -5.70 9.60 6.81
C LYS A 31 -6.13 8.37 7.61
N LEU A 32 -7.42 8.28 7.93
CA LEU A 32 -7.97 7.15 8.66
C LEU A 32 -7.92 5.86 7.83
N PHE A 33 -8.22 5.93 6.53
CA PHE A 33 -8.11 4.81 5.60
C PHE A 33 -6.71 4.21 5.62
N TRP A 34 -5.68 5.04 5.46
CA TRP A 34 -4.29 4.61 5.49
C TRP A 34 -3.89 3.99 6.82
N ALA A 35 -4.25 4.63 7.94
CA ALA A 35 -3.99 4.08 9.27
C ALA A 35 -4.60 2.68 9.44
N ARG A 36 -5.88 2.50 9.09
CA ARG A 36 -6.58 1.20 9.18
C ARG A 36 -6.04 0.17 8.20
N PHE A 37 -5.59 0.60 7.02
CA PHE A 37 -4.94 -0.28 6.06
C PHE A 37 -3.63 -0.84 6.62
N TYR A 38 -2.77 0.00 7.19
CA TYR A 38 -1.49 -0.42 7.78
C TYR A 38 -1.67 -1.35 8.98
N GLU A 39 -2.71 -1.15 9.79
CA GLU A 39 -3.07 -2.06 10.89
C GLU A 39 -3.36 -3.50 10.40
N CYS A 40 -3.80 -3.68 9.15
CA CYS A 40 -4.00 -5.01 8.55
C CYS A 40 -2.69 -5.81 8.44
N PHE A 41 -1.56 -5.12 8.33
CA PHE A 41 -0.21 -5.69 8.29
C PHE A 41 0.48 -5.65 9.66
N GLY A 42 -0.22 -5.21 10.71
CA GLY A 42 0.35 -5.06 12.05
C GLY A 42 1.30 -3.87 12.18
N ILE A 43 1.27 -2.96 11.21
CA ILE A 43 2.06 -1.73 11.21
C ILE A 43 1.27 -0.68 12.00
N ARG A 44 1.95 0.00 12.91
CA ARG A 44 1.36 1.11 13.65
C ARG A 44 1.35 2.37 12.77
N PRO A 45 0.25 3.14 12.72
CA PRO A 45 0.18 4.37 11.92
C PRO A 45 1.29 5.39 12.22
N GLU A 46 1.79 5.42 13.46
CA GLU A 46 2.88 6.27 13.92
C GLU A 46 4.29 5.74 13.60
N SER A 47 4.40 4.63 12.87
CA SER A 47 5.69 4.00 12.60
C SER A 47 6.52 4.81 11.59
N ALA A 48 7.77 5.12 11.95
CA ALA A 48 8.73 5.81 11.09
C ALA A 48 9.28 4.95 9.93
N THR A 49 8.81 3.71 9.76
CA THR A 49 9.28 2.76 8.74
C THR A 49 8.50 2.83 7.41
N ILE A 50 7.52 3.73 7.32
CA ILE A 50 6.77 3.99 6.10
C ILE A 50 7.50 5.07 5.30
N TYR A 51 7.98 4.71 4.12
CA TYR A 51 8.71 5.63 3.24
C TYR A 51 7.93 5.86 1.94
N GLU A 52 7.85 7.11 1.52
CA GLU A 52 7.56 7.42 0.12
C GLU A 52 8.87 7.32 -0.67
N LYS A 53 8.85 6.70 -1.87
CA LYS A 53 10.08 6.44 -2.61
C LYS A 53 9.95 6.78 -4.09
N GLN A 54 10.85 7.64 -4.57
CA GLN A 54 11.07 7.83 -6.00
C GLN A 54 11.93 6.68 -6.53
N VAL A 55 11.52 6.12 -7.66
CA VAL A 55 12.13 4.95 -8.29
C VAL A 55 12.38 5.23 -9.77
N ALA A 56 13.53 4.79 -10.28
CA ALA A 56 13.81 4.82 -11.71
C ALA A 56 13.05 3.66 -12.37
N LYS A 57 12.28 3.97 -13.42
CA LYS A 57 11.58 2.97 -14.23
C LYS A 57 12.53 2.39 -15.28
N ILE A 58 12.32 1.12 -15.59
CA ILE A 58 12.99 0.45 -16.72
C ILE A 58 12.51 1.14 -18.00
N GLY A 59 13.36 1.97 -18.62
CA GLY A 59 12.99 2.82 -19.76
C GLY A 59 13.31 4.31 -19.61
N GLY A 60 13.94 4.73 -18.50
CA GLY A 60 14.49 6.10 -18.34
C GLY A 60 13.52 7.13 -17.75
N GLY A 61 12.32 6.72 -17.35
CA GLY A 61 11.38 7.57 -16.61
C GLY A 61 11.54 7.46 -15.10
N HIS A 62 10.96 8.40 -14.35
CA HIS A 62 10.83 8.30 -12.89
C HIS A 62 9.40 7.96 -12.48
N GLY A 63 9.28 7.12 -11.47
CA GLY A 63 8.04 6.78 -10.79
C GLY A 63 8.10 7.14 -9.32
N PHE A 64 6.93 7.23 -8.69
CA PHE A 64 6.81 7.36 -7.25
C PHE A 64 6.02 6.16 -6.74
N ILE A 65 6.46 5.62 -5.61
CA ILE A 65 5.72 4.64 -4.81
C ILE A 65 5.00 5.42 -3.71
N ASP A 66 3.68 5.23 -3.60
CA ASP A 66 2.88 5.93 -2.58
C ASP A 66 3.28 5.52 -1.17
N SER A 67 3.62 4.24 -0.95
CA SER A 67 4.16 3.78 0.33
C SER A 67 4.99 2.51 0.19
N PHE A 68 6.14 2.49 0.84
CA PHE A 68 7.07 1.37 0.87
C PHE A 68 7.51 1.06 2.31
N ILE A 69 7.33 -0.20 2.71
CA ILE A 69 7.89 -0.78 3.93
C ILE A 69 8.84 -1.91 3.51
N PRO A 70 10.18 -1.72 3.65
CA PRO A 70 11.18 -2.69 3.25
C PRO A 70 10.93 -4.09 3.83
N GLY A 71 11.03 -5.12 2.98
CA GLY A 71 10.82 -6.52 3.35
C GLY A 71 9.37 -6.90 3.70
N LEU A 72 8.40 -5.99 3.57
CA LEU A 72 7.02 -6.23 3.97
C LEU A 72 5.98 -5.83 2.93
N LEU A 73 6.00 -4.59 2.42
CA LEU A 73 4.88 -4.05 1.65
C LEU A 73 5.29 -2.95 0.66
N ILE A 74 4.74 -3.01 -0.56
CA ILE A 74 4.67 -1.91 -1.53
C ILE A 74 3.20 -1.59 -1.71
N VAL A 75 2.84 -0.30 -1.67
CA VAL A 75 1.47 0.16 -1.84
C VAL A 75 1.40 1.17 -2.98
N GLU A 76 0.45 0.92 -3.88
CA GLU A 76 0.00 1.86 -4.90
C GLU A 76 -1.48 2.15 -4.65
N HIS A 77 -1.79 3.43 -4.42
CA HIS A 77 -3.13 3.91 -4.11
C HIS A 77 -3.69 4.68 -5.29
N LYS A 78 -4.87 4.28 -5.76
CA LYS A 78 -5.57 4.98 -6.84
C LYS A 78 -6.89 5.54 -6.34
N SER A 79 -7.21 6.74 -6.81
CA SER A 79 -8.53 7.32 -6.59
C SER A 79 -9.62 6.44 -7.23
N ARG A 80 -10.83 6.48 -6.66
CA ARG A 80 -11.98 5.71 -7.14
C ARG A 80 -12.18 5.85 -8.65
N GLY A 81 -12.40 4.73 -9.33
CA GLY A 81 -12.64 4.68 -10.79
C GLY A 81 -11.38 4.65 -11.66
N LYS A 82 -10.18 4.71 -11.06
CA LYS A 82 -8.91 4.47 -11.78
C LYS A 82 -8.59 2.96 -11.83
N SER A 83 -7.83 2.55 -12.84
CA SER A 83 -7.49 1.14 -13.06
C SER A 83 -6.58 0.59 -11.96
N LEU A 84 -7.03 -0.50 -11.33
CA LEU A 84 -6.23 -1.27 -10.37
C LEU A 84 -5.20 -2.17 -11.07
N ASP A 85 -5.47 -2.62 -12.30
CA ASP A 85 -4.50 -3.39 -13.08
C ASP A 85 -3.25 -2.56 -13.40
N ALA A 86 -3.45 -1.28 -13.73
CA ALA A 86 -2.34 -0.35 -13.91
C ALA A 86 -1.54 -0.14 -12.62
N ALA A 87 -2.22 -0.08 -11.46
CA ALA A 87 -1.57 0.02 -10.15
C ALA A 87 -0.76 -1.24 -9.82
N PHE A 88 -1.31 -2.42 -10.12
CA PHE A 88 -0.64 -3.70 -9.93
C PHE A 88 0.63 -3.80 -10.77
N ASN A 89 0.54 -3.52 -12.08
CA ASN A 89 1.69 -3.54 -12.97
C ASN A 89 2.78 -2.55 -12.50
N GLN A 90 2.39 -1.34 -12.09
CA GLN A 90 3.31 -0.35 -11.54
C GLN A 90 4.02 -0.86 -10.28
N ALA A 91 3.30 -1.46 -9.33
CA ALA A 91 3.90 -2.04 -8.13
C ALA A 91 4.85 -3.21 -8.44
N ALA A 92 4.52 -4.06 -9.43
CA ALA A 92 5.35 -5.18 -9.87
C ALA A 92 6.65 -4.71 -10.55
N ASP A 93 6.58 -3.67 -11.38
CA ASP A 93 7.77 -3.05 -11.98
C ASP A 93 8.71 -2.51 -10.91
N TYR A 94 8.16 -1.86 -9.88
CA TYR A 94 8.94 -1.33 -8.77
C TYR A 94 9.55 -2.43 -7.90
N PHE A 95 8.82 -3.49 -7.62
CA PHE A 95 9.36 -4.65 -6.90
C PHE A 95 10.63 -5.19 -7.59
N THR A 96 10.62 -5.22 -8.92
CA THR A 96 11.78 -5.67 -9.72
C THR A 96 12.94 -4.67 -9.71
N ALA A 97 12.65 -3.37 -9.58
CA ALA A 97 13.64 -2.29 -9.60
C ALA A 97 14.24 -1.94 -8.23
N LEU A 98 13.64 -2.43 -7.14
CA LEU A 98 14.13 -2.20 -5.78
C LEU A 98 15.26 -3.19 -5.46
N PRO A 99 16.41 -2.72 -4.94
CA PRO A 99 17.46 -3.62 -4.46
C PRO A 99 16.97 -4.36 -3.21
N GLU A 100 17.47 -5.60 -3.00
CA GLU A 100 17.23 -6.41 -1.80
C GLU A 100 17.61 -5.67 -0.50
#